data_AF-A0A5K7ZPU6-F1
#
_entry.id   AF-A0A5K7ZPU6-F1
#
_cell.length_a   1.000
_cell.length_b   1.000
_cell.length_c   1.000
_cell.angle_alpha   90.00
_cell.angle_beta   90.00
_cell.angle_gamma   90.00
#
_symmetry.space_group_name_H-M   'P 1'
#
loop_
_entity.id
_entity.type
_entity.pdbx_description
1 polymer ?
#
loop_
_entity_poly.entity_id
_entity_poly.type
_entity_poly.pdbx_seq_one_letter_code
_entity_poly.pdbx_strand_id
1 'polypeptide(L)' 'MDPTYEKEMPTNRIEELIDVLEKRHARTRAWIAKAQHRCIICQRPVTAFRSSRAELEYSLSSICQSCQDYYIYD' A
#
# COMPACT_ATOMS: atom_id res chain seq x y z
N MET A 1 -23.61 -16.13 20.18
CA MET A 1 -23.96 -15.19 19.11
C MET A 1 -22.85 -14.17 19.07
N ASP A 2 -21.99 -14.27 18.07
CA ASP A 2 -20.83 -13.40 17.91
C ASP A 2 -21.33 -12.13 17.21
N PRO A 3 -21.27 -10.94 17.85
CA PRO A 3 -21.74 -9.71 17.24
C PRO A 3 -20.79 -9.40 16.10
N THR A 4 -21.32 -9.46 14.88
CA THR A 4 -20.67 -9.04 13.65
C THR A 4 -19.94 -7.72 13.88
N TYR A 5 -18.62 -7.78 13.83
CA TYR A 5 -17.72 -6.63 13.86
C TYR A 5 -18.09 -5.71 12.70
N GLU A 6 -18.96 -4.73 12.97
CA GLU A 6 -19.28 -3.66 12.02
C GLU A 6 -18.00 -2.87 11.80
N LYS A 7 -17.32 -3.14 10.69
CA LYS A 7 -16.07 -2.45 10.37
C LYS A 7 -16.43 -1.02 10.00
N GLU A 8 -16.16 -0.07 10.88
CA GLU A 8 -16.31 1.36 10.60
C GLU A 8 -15.59 1.68 9.28
N MET A 9 -16.27 2.36 8.36
CA MET A 9 -15.66 2.76 7.09
C MET A 9 -14.54 3.77 7.37
N PRO A 10 -13.39 3.68 6.65
CA PRO A 10 -12.27 4.58 6.88
C PRO A 10 -12.71 6.05 6.75
N THR A 11 -12.37 6.85 7.76
CA THR A 11 -12.71 8.28 7.81
C THR A 11 -11.71 9.14 7.02
N ASN A 12 -10.55 8.57 6.67
CA ASN A 12 -9.52 9.22 5.86
C ASN A 12 -8.65 8.20 5.09
N ARG A 13 -7.80 8.72 4.19
CA ARG A 13 -6.95 7.88 3.32
C ARG A 13 -5.90 7.08 4.10
N ILE A 14 -5.43 7.56 5.25
CA ILE A 14 -4.47 6.82 6.09
C ILE A 14 -5.13 5.61 6.72
N GLU A 15 -6.36 5.73 7.21
CA GLU A 15 -7.14 4.59 7.72
C GLU A 15 -7.45 3.57 6.61
N GLU A 16 -7.73 4.04 5.39
CA GLU A 16 -7.90 3.16 4.23
C GLU A 16 -6.61 2.39 3.93
N LEU A 17 -5.45 3.06 4.01
CA LEU A 17 -4.14 2.43 3.85
C LEU A 17 -3.89 1.37 4.92
N ILE A 18 -4.20 1.66 6.20
CA ILE A 18 -4.06 0.70 7.29
C ILE A 18 -4.91 -0.54 7.00
N ASP A 19 -6.18 -0.40 6.63
CA ASP A 19 -7.04 -1.54 6.31
C ASP A 19 -6.49 -2.39 5.15
N VAL A 20 -5.96 -1.74 4.10
CA VAL A 20 -5.33 -2.42 2.95
C VAL A 20 -4.10 -3.23 3.39
N LEU A 21 -3.30 -2.67 4.30
CA LEU A 21 -2.08 -3.28 4.82
C LEU A 21 -2.32 -4.31 5.93
N GLU A 22 -3.43 -4.23 6.66
CA GLU A 22 -3.79 -5.21 7.71
C GLU A 22 -4.41 -6.48 7.13
N LYS A 23 -4.92 -6.45 5.89
CA LYS A 23 -5.46 -7.65 5.23
C LYS A 23 -4.41 -8.76 5.21
N ARG A 24 -4.81 -9.95 5.71
CA ARG A 24 -4.08 -11.20 6.06
C ARG A 24 -2.91 -11.68 5.19
N HIS A 25 -2.67 -11.06 4.04
CA HIS A 25 -1.62 -11.40 3.08
C HIS A 25 -0.66 -10.25 2.77
N ALA A 26 -0.76 -9.09 3.41
CA ALA A 26 0.11 -7.95 3.09
C ALA A 26 1.59 -8.29 3.23
N ARG A 27 2.01 -9.00 4.28
CA ARG A 27 3.42 -9.42 4.44
C ARG A 27 3.90 -10.34 3.31
N THR A 28 3.11 -11.33 2.90
CA THR A 28 3.45 -12.22 1.77
C THR A 28 3.44 -11.46 0.45
N ARG A 29 2.47 -10.57 0.24
CA ARG A 29 2.38 -9.69 -0.93
C ARG A 29 3.58 -8.74 -1.01
N ALA A 30 4.10 -8.24 0.11
CA ALA A 30 5.24 -7.34 0.14
C ALA A 30 6.49 -7.97 -0.47
N TRP A 31 6.76 -9.23 -0.12
CA TRP A 31 7.95 -9.95 -0.59
C TRP A 31 7.85 -10.26 -2.09
N ILE A 32 6.69 -10.75 -2.54
CA ILE A 32 6.42 -11.02 -3.96
C ILE A 32 6.45 -9.72 -4.78
N ALA A 33 5.85 -8.65 -4.26
CA ALA A 33 5.81 -7.35 -4.90
C ALA A 33 7.22 -6.77 -5.10
N LYS A 34 8.13 -6.87 -4.10
CA LYS A 34 9.54 -6.46 -4.26
C LYS A 34 10.24 -7.28 -5.33
N ALA A 35 10.13 -8.61 -5.27
CA ALA A 35 10.79 -9.50 -6.23
C ALA A 35 10.32 -9.29 -7.67
N GLN A 36 9.05 -8.93 -7.87
CA GLN A 36 8.45 -8.69 -9.18
C GLN A 36 8.47 -7.22 -9.61
N HIS A 37 9.02 -6.33 -8.79
CA HIS A 37 9.00 -4.88 -9.02
C HIS A 37 7.57 -4.31 -9.23
N ARG A 38 6.63 -4.70 -8.35
CA ARG A 38 5.21 -4.31 -8.38
C ARG A 38 4.81 -3.59 -7.10
N CYS A 39 3.74 -2.81 -7.16
CA CYS A 39 3.14 -2.18 -5.99
C CYS A 39 2.42 -3.21 -5.10
N ILE A 40 2.67 -3.18 -3.80
CA ILE A 40 1.99 -4.05 -2.82
C ILE A 40 0.47 -3.79 -2.74
N ILE A 41 0.03 -2.56 -3.02
CA ILE A 41 -1.37 -2.15 -2.96
C ILE A 41 -2.08 -2.46 -4.28
N CYS A 42 -1.70 -1.79 -5.36
CA CYS A 42 -2.42 -1.88 -6.64
C CYS A 42 -1.92 -2.99 -7.57
N GLN A 43 -0.85 -3.70 -7.20
CA GLN A 43 -0.26 -4.80 -7.97
C GLN A 43 0.20 -4.42 -9.39
N ARG A 44 0.30 -3.12 -9.70
CA ARG A 44 0.83 -2.65 -10.99
C ARG A 44 2.36 -2.67 -10.97
N PRO A 45 3.03 -2.95 -12.12
CA PRO A 45 4.47 -2.79 -12.24
C PRO A 45 4.89 -1.35 -11.91
N VAL A 46 6.04 -1.21 -11.27
CA VAL A 46 6.62 0.09 -10.97
C VAL A 46 7.70 0.37 -11.99
N THR A 47 7.46 1.33 -12.88
CA THR A 47 8.31 1.59 -14.05
C THR A 47 9.13 2.87 -13.94
N ALA A 48 8.69 3.85 -13.15
CA ALA A 48 9.36 5.13 -13.00
C ALA A 48 8.98 5.82 -11.68
N PHE A 49 9.87 6.74 -11.24
CA PHE A 49 9.66 7.63 -10.11
C PHE A 49 9.99 9.07 -10.52
N ARG A 50 9.28 10.04 -9.96
CA ARG A 50 9.48 11.49 -10.17
C ARG A 50 10.76 12.00 -9.52
N SER A 51 11.23 11.32 -8.47
CA SER A 51 12.40 11.73 -7.69
C SER A 51 13.03 10.54 -6.99
N SER A 52 14.32 10.67 -6.66
CA SER A 52 15.06 9.67 -5.87
C SER A 52 14.43 9.45 -4.48
N ARG A 53 13.72 10.45 -3.95
CA ARG A 53 12.97 10.32 -2.70
C ARG A 53 11.79 9.34 -2.86
N ALA A 54 10.98 9.48 -3.91
CA ALA A 54 9.86 8.57 -4.17
C ALA A 54 10.34 7.13 -4.46
N GLU A 55 11.47 7.00 -5.14
CA GLU A 55 12.15 5.71 -5.35
C GLU A 55 12.62 5.08 -4.03
N LEU A 56 13.24 5.87 -3.14
CA LEU A 56 13.63 5.41 -1.81
C LEU A 56 12.41 4.97 -0.99
N GLU A 57 11.34 5.77 -0.97
CA GLU A 57 10.09 5.45 -0.28
C GLU A 57 9.48 4.14 -0.81
N TYR A 58 9.55 3.88 -2.12
CA TYR A 58 9.16 2.59 -2.68
C TYR A 58 10.08 1.45 -2.25
N SER A 59 11.40 1.65 -2.25
CA SER A 59 12.34 0.59 -1.83
C SER A 59 12.08 0.10 -0.40
N LEU A 60 11.59 0.98 0.47
CA LEU A 60 11.21 0.68 1.84
C LEU A 60 9.85 -0.02 1.91
N SER A 61 8.82 0.58 1.30
CA SER A 61 7.41 0.21 1.49
C SER A 61 6.82 -0.75 0.45
N SER A 62 7.45 -0.88 -0.71
CA SER A 62 6.88 -1.49 -1.94
C SER A 62 5.61 -0.81 -2.45
N ILE A 63 5.36 0.45 -2.09
CA ILE A 63 4.19 1.21 -2.56
C ILE A 63 4.63 2.10 -3.72
N CYS A 64 4.01 1.97 -4.90
CA CYS A 64 4.35 2.80 -6.06
C CYS A 64 4.00 4.28 -5.81
N GLN A 65 4.64 5.17 -6.57
CA GLN A 65 4.44 6.61 -6.42
C GLN A 65 2.96 7.02 -6.49
N SER A 66 2.16 6.49 -7.43
CA SER A 66 0.74 6.85 -7.51
C SER A 66 -0.05 6.49 -6.25
N CYS A 67 0.31 5.39 -5.58
CA CYS A 67 -0.31 5.02 -4.31
C CYS A 67 0.28 5.83 -3.14
N GLN A 68 1.56 6.18 -3.15
CA GLN A 68 2.14 7.11 -2.18
C GLN A 68 1.44 8.47 -2.26
N ASP A 69 1.26 8.98 -3.48
CA ASP A 69 0.59 10.25 -3.76
C ASP A 69 -0.87 10.23 -3.34
N TYR A 70 -1.57 9.11 -3.51
CA TYR A 70 -2.95 9.01 -3.06
C TYR A 70 -3.05 8.93 -1.53
N TYR A 71 -2.28 8.03 -0.90
CA TYR A 71 -2.49 7.69 0.51
C TYR A 71 -1.70 8.56 1.51
N ILE A 72 -0.54 9.08 1.13
CA ILE A 72 0.45 9.68 2.05
C ILE A 72 0.61 11.18 1.80
N TYR A 73 0.57 11.60 0.55
CA TYR A 73 0.73 12.99 0.14
C TYR A 73 -0.60 13.57 -0.36
N ASP A 74 -0.65 14.90 -0.51
CA ASP A 74 -1.81 15.65 -0.99
C ASP A 74 -1.63 16.01 -2.47
#